data_AF-A0A060YVI1-F1
#
_entry.id   AF-A0A060YVI1-F1
#
_cell.length_a   1.000
_cell.length_b   1.000
_cell.length_c   1.000
_cell.angle_alpha   90.00
_cell.angle_beta   90.00
_cell.angle_gamma   90.00
#
_symmetry.space_group_name_H-M   'P 1'
#
loop_
_entity.id
_entity.type
_entity.pdbx_description
1 polymer ?
#
loop_
_entity_poly.entity_id
_entity_poly.type
_entity_poly.pdbx_seq_one_letter_code
_entity_poly.pdbx_strand_id
1 'polypeptide(L)'
;MMVVSGNVHGLDERGRLLRRTLMRYANLSSVLILRSISTRVRRRFPTLEQVVDAGFMTPLEHRQLDGLYSDFNKYWMPLTWFTNLASRSRQEGRIRDDVALRLLMDELNNYRGKCSLLFHYDWISIPLVYTQVTLPSDL
;
A
#
# COMPACT_ATOMS: atom_id res chain seq x y z
N MET A 1 11.02 -1.79 5.76
CA MET A 1 10.97 -2.61 6.99
C MET A 1 11.97 -2.12 8.03
N MET A 2 13.26 -1.96 7.68
CA MET A 2 14.30 -1.51 8.62
C MET A 2 14.02 -0.12 9.25
N VAL A 3 13.57 0.84 8.44
CA VAL A 3 13.33 2.22 8.92
C VAL A 3 12.25 2.29 10.01
N VAL A 4 11.12 1.61 9.85
CA VAL A 4 10.05 1.56 10.87
C VAL A 4 10.55 0.91 12.16
N SER A 5 11.31 -0.19 12.05
CA SER A 5 11.84 -0.88 13.24
C SER A 5 12.90 -0.04 13.97
N GLY A 6 13.71 0.74 13.25
CA GLY A 6 14.77 1.55 13.84
C GLY A 6 14.31 2.90 14.41
N ASN A 7 13.24 3.48 13.85
CA ASN A 7 12.84 4.86 14.15
C ASN A 7 11.50 4.99 14.90
N VAL A 8 10.74 3.91 15.06
CA VAL A 8 9.49 3.90 15.86
C VAL A 8 9.72 3.17 17.18
N HIS A 9 9.87 3.95 18.25
CA HIS A 9 10.29 3.48 19.55
C HIS A 9 9.11 3.08 20.47
N GLY A 10 9.44 2.37 21.56
CA GLY A 10 8.49 1.84 22.53
C GLY A 10 8.54 0.32 22.60
N LEU A 11 8.91 -0.20 23.77
CA LEU A 11 8.91 -1.63 24.10
C LEU A 11 7.56 -2.10 24.65
N ASP A 12 6.70 -1.14 24.99
CA ASP A 12 5.33 -1.36 25.43
C ASP A 12 4.41 -1.81 24.29
N GLU A 13 3.22 -2.25 24.66
CA GLU A 13 2.23 -2.75 23.71
C GLU A 13 1.87 -1.71 22.63
N ARG A 14 1.78 -0.43 23.01
CA ARG A 14 1.51 0.66 22.06
C ARG A 14 2.60 0.76 21.00
N GLY A 15 3.88 0.76 21.39
CA GLY A 15 4.99 0.79 20.44
C GLY A 15 4.99 -0.41 19.49
N ARG A 16 4.70 -1.61 20.01
CA ARG A 16 4.52 -2.83 19.20
C ARG A 16 3.37 -2.68 18.21
N LEU A 17 2.23 -2.17 18.64
CA LEU A 17 1.04 -1.99 17.80
C LEU A 17 1.27 -0.95 16.70
N LEU A 18 1.96 0.16 16.99
CA LEU A 18 2.33 1.18 16.01
C LEU A 18 3.17 0.60 14.88
N ARG A 19 4.27 -0.11 15.21
CA ARG A 19 5.14 -0.74 14.21
C ARG A 19 4.37 -1.74 13.34
N ARG A 20 3.54 -2.58 13.96
CA ARG A 20 2.71 -3.57 13.24
C ARG A 20 1.71 -2.90 12.30
N THR A 21 1.05 -1.84 12.76
CA THR A 21 0.03 -1.12 11.98
C THR A 21 0.63 -0.36 10.81
N LEU A 22 1.76 0.33 11.02
CA LEU A 22 2.51 0.99 9.94
C LEU A 22 2.90 -0.02 8.85
N MET A 23 3.50 -1.15 9.23
CA MET A 23 3.87 -2.18 8.25
C MET A 23 2.65 -2.80 7.58
N ARG A 24 1.55 -3.00 8.31
CA ARG A 24 0.30 -3.53 7.76
C ARG A 24 -0.31 -2.59 6.72
N TYR A 25 -0.26 -1.27 6.92
CA TYR A 25 -0.73 -0.30 5.93
C TYR A 25 0.09 -0.32 4.63
N ALA A 26 1.42 -0.43 4.72
CA ALA A 26 2.24 -0.62 3.52
C ALA A 26 1.83 -1.92 2.80
N ASN A 27 1.77 -3.04 3.52
CA ASN A 27 1.38 -4.34 2.95
C ASN A 27 -0.03 -4.31 2.34
N LEU A 28 -0.98 -3.64 2.99
CA LEU A 28 -2.35 -3.50 2.52
C LEU A 28 -2.39 -2.75 1.17
N SER A 29 -1.64 -1.65 1.04
CA SER A 29 -1.48 -0.96 -0.26
C SER A 29 -0.95 -1.91 -1.34
N SER A 30 0.09 -2.71 -1.04
CA SER A 30 0.61 -3.73 -1.96
C SER A 30 -0.45 -4.76 -2.35
N VAL A 31 -1.23 -5.27 -1.40
CA VAL A 31 -2.29 -6.25 -1.69
C VAL A 31 -3.36 -5.65 -2.58
N LEU A 32 -3.79 -4.41 -2.32
CA LEU A 32 -4.80 -3.73 -3.13
C LEU A 32 -4.34 -3.50 -4.58
N ILE A 33 -3.09 -3.05 -4.79
CA ILE A 33 -2.58 -2.88 -6.15
C ILE A 33 -2.37 -4.22 -6.85
N LEU A 34 -1.80 -5.23 -6.18
CA LEU A 34 -1.58 -6.55 -6.77
C LEU A 34 -2.89 -7.25 -7.10
N ARG A 35 -3.93 -7.11 -6.26
CA ARG A 35 -5.29 -7.58 -6.55
C ARG A 35 -5.87 -6.93 -7.82
N SER A 36 -5.43 -5.73 -8.16
CA SER A 36 -5.95 -4.97 -9.29
C SER A 36 -5.32 -5.40 -10.62
N ILE A 37 -4.03 -5.72 -10.60
CA ILE A 37 -3.24 -6.01 -11.81
C ILE A 37 -2.95 -7.51 -12.01
N SER A 38 -3.02 -8.33 -10.95
CA SER A 38 -2.68 -9.76 -11.00
C SER A 38 -3.91 -10.63 -10.88
N THR A 39 -4.20 -11.40 -11.93
CA THR A 39 -5.31 -12.38 -11.94
C THR A 39 -5.19 -13.42 -10.83
N ARG A 40 -3.97 -13.87 -10.49
CA ARG A 40 -3.72 -14.82 -9.39
C ARG A 40 -4.10 -14.22 -8.03
N VAL A 41 -3.73 -12.96 -7.79
CA VAL A 41 -4.05 -12.27 -6.53
C VAL A 41 -5.53 -11.91 -6.48
N ARG A 42 -6.13 -11.50 -7.61
CA ARG A 42 -7.58 -11.29 -7.72
C ARG A 42 -8.39 -12.54 -7.43
N ARG A 43 -7.93 -13.73 -7.86
CA ARG A 43 -8.58 -15.02 -7.54
C ARG A 43 -8.43 -15.43 -6.09
N ARG A 44 -7.35 -15.03 -5.42
CA ARG A 44 -7.14 -15.28 -3.98
C ARG A 44 -7.94 -14.32 -3.10
N PHE A 45 -8.05 -13.07 -3.52
CA PHE A 45 -8.85 -12.03 -2.84
C PHE A 45 -9.91 -11.44 -3.77
N PRO A 46 -10.94 -12.18 -4.19
CA PRO A 46 -12.06 -11.68 -4.99
C PRO A 46 -12.80 -10.48 -4.42
N THR A 47 -12.93 -10.33 -3.10
CA THR A 47 -13.62 -9.20 -2.43
C THR A 47 -12.71 -8.50 -1.41
N LEU A 48 -13.09 -7.29 -0.98
CA LEU A 48 -12.39 -6.61 0.13
C LEU A 48 -12.59 -7.32 1.47
N GLU A 49 -13.74 -7.98 1.66
CA GLU A 49 -14.00 -8.82 2.85
C GLU A 49 -12.94 -9.91 3.01
N GLN A 50 -12.54 -10.59 1.93
CA GLN A 50 -11.47 -11.59 2.01
C GLN A 50 -10.10 -10.99 2.34
N VAL A 51 -9.87 -9.70 2.03
CA VAL A 51 -8.67 -8.97 2.46
C VAL A 51 -8.73 -8.68 3.96
N VAL A 52 -9.92 -8.41 4.50
CA VAL A 52 -10.19 -8.27 5.93
C VAL A 52 -9.99 -9.60 6.66
N ASP A 53 -10.60 -10.68 6.18
CA ASP A 53 -10.50 -12.02 6.77
C ASP A 53 -9.06 -12.54 6.80
N ALA A 54 -8.27 -12.20 5.77
CA ALA A 54 -6.84 -12.52 5.71
C ALA A 54 -5.96 -11.67 6.65
N GLY A 55 -6.54 -10.69 7.36
CA GLY A 55 -5.88 -9.88 8.38
C GLY A 55 -5.05 -8.71 7.83
N PHE A 56 -5.17 -8.36 6.55
CA PHE A 56 -4.50 -7.18 5.99
C PHE A 56 -5.22 -5.87 6.36
N MET A 57 -6.54 -5.93 6.55
CA MET A 57 -7.38 -4.79 6.88
C MET A 57 -8.29 -5.14 8.07
N THR A 58 -8.56 -4.18 8.94
CA THR A 58 -9.55 -4.39 10.01
C THR A 58 -10.98 -4.07 9.52
N PRO A 59 -12.03 -4.60 10.17
CA PRO A 59 -13.41 -4.26 9.79
C PRO A 59 -13.73 -2.76 9.92
N LEU A 60 -13.03 -2.04 10.80
CA LEU A 60 -13.17 -0.58 10.92
C LEU A 60 -12.56 0.14 9.71
N GLU A 61 -11.36 -0.25 9.32
CA GLU A 61 -10.69 0.32 8.14
C GLU A 61 -11.43 0.00 6.84
N HIS A 62 -12.05 -1.17 6.74
CA HIS A 62 -12.90 -1.53 5.61
C HIS A 62 -14.06 -0.53 5.46
N ARG A 63 -14.78 -0.27 6.55
CA ARG A 63 -15.85 0.74 6.57
C ARG A 63 -15.35 2.14 6.21
N GLN A 64 -14.15 2.51 6.67
CA GLN A 64 -13.54 3.80 6.31
C GLN A 64 -13.17 3.86 4.81
N LEU A 65 -12.67 2.77 4.24
CA LEU A 65 -12.33 2.69 2.82
C LEU A 65 -13.56 2.72 1.93
N ASP A 66 -14.65 2.06 2.34
CA ASP A 66 -15.92 2.04 1.62
C ASP A 66 -16.63 3.38 1.68
N GLY A 67 -16.61 4.05 2.85
CA GLY A 67 -17.19 5.39 3.03
C GLY A 67 -16.47 6.49 2.24
N LEU A 68 -15.26 6.24 1.74
CA LEU A 68 -14.57 7.17 0.86
C LEU A 68 -15.16 7.14 -0.55
N TYR A 69 -15.75 8.24 -1.01
CA TYR A 69 -16.12 8.39 -2.41
C TYR A 69 -14.86 8.52 -3.29
N SER A 70 -14.67 7.62 -4.26
CA SER A 70 -13.66 7.74 -5.30
C SER A 70 -13.98 6.80 -6.45
N ASP A 71 -13.97 7.34 -7.68
CA ASP A 71 -14.14 6.58 -8.92
C ASP A 71 -12.87 5.80 -9.32
N PHE A 72 -11.77 6.01 -8.58
CA PHE A 72 -10.46 5.44 -8.88
C PHE A 72 -10.08 4.33 -7.90
N ASN A 73 -9.06 3.56 -8.29
CA ASN A 73 -8.48 2.54 -7.43
C ASN A 73 -7.93 3.16 -6.12
N LYS A 74 -8.42 2.67 -4.98
CA LYS A 74 -8.11 3.20 -3.65
C LYS A 74 -6.83 2.61 -3.01
N TYR A 75 -5.93 2.00 -3.78
CA TYR A 75 -4.69 1.41 -3.25
C TYR A 75 -3.80 2.41 -2.49
N TRP A 76 -3.91 3.71 -2.80
CA TRP A 76 -3.15 4.78 -2.16
C TRP A 76 -3.62 5.11 -0.73
N MET A 77 -4.86 4.77 -0.37
CA MET A 77 -5.47 5.18 0.89
C MET A 77 -4.72 4.63 2.13
N PRO A 78 -4.32 3.34 2.18
CA PRO A 78 -3.48 2.84 3.27
C PRO A 78 -2.15 3.60 3.44
N LEU A 79 -1.57 4.12 2.36
CA LEU A 79 -0.34 4.93 2.43
C LEU A 79 -0.62 6.29 3.07
N THR A 80 -1.78 6.89 2.78
CA THR A 80 -2.23 8.11 3.49
C THR A 80 -2.44 7.82 4.98
N TRP A 81 -3.03 6.68 5.35
CA TRP A 81 -3.17 6.26 6.75
C TRP A 81 -1.81 6.04 7.42
N PHE A 82 -0.82 5.47 6.71
CA PHE A 82 0.56 5.37 7.18
C PHE A 82 1.12 6.74 7.51
N THR A 83 1.03 7.70 6.57
CA THR A 83 1.54 9.05 6.75
C THR A 83 0.94 9.72 7.99
N ASN A 84 -0.38 9.64 8.13
CA ASN A 84 -1.10 10.20 9.28
C ASN A 84 -0.70 9.53 10.60
N LEU A 85 -0.55 8.19 10.61
CA LEU A 85 -0.15 7.46 11.80
C LEU A 85 1.30 7.78 12.21
N ALA A 86 2.21 7.93 11.25
CA ALA A 86 3.59 8.32 11.50
C ALA A 86 3.66 9.77 12.03
N SER A 87 2.89 10.70 11.46
CA SER A 87 2.78 12.08 11.97
C SER A 87 2.27 12.12 13.41
N ARG A 88 1.22 11.35 13.73
CA ARG A 88 0.73 11.21 15.13
C ARG A 88 1.77 10.57 16.03
N SER A 89 2.46 9.53 15.57
CA SER A 89 3.54 8.86 16.33
C SER A 89 4.68 9.83 16.67
N ARG A 90 4.96 10.81 15.80
CA ARG A 90 5.93 11.88 16.08
C ARG A 90 5.43 12.84 17.18
N GLN A 91 4.15 13.21 17.15
CA GLN A 91 3.54 14.03 18.20
C GLN A 91 3.49 13.30 19.56
N GLU A 92 3.27 11.99 19.53
CA GLU A 92 3.32 11.10 20.71
C GLU A 92 4.76 10.83 21.21
N GLY A 93 5.80 11.40 20.59
CA GLY A 93 7.20 11.19 20.95
C GLY A 93 7.74 9.79 20.65
N ARG A 94 7.01 8.98 19.87
CA ARG A 94 7.42 7.63 19.46
C ARG A 94 8.44 7.65 18.32
N ILE A 95 8.44 8.72 17.53
CA ILE A 95 9.50 9.05 16.58
C ILE A 95 10.25 10.23 17.20
N ARG A 96 11.57 10.10 17.37
CA ARG A 96 12.37 11.02 18.20
C ARG A 96 12.50 12.42 17.60
N ASP A 97 12.71 12.48 16.29
CA ASP A 97 13.07 13.71 15.60
C ASP A 97 12.43 13.77 14.20
N ASP A 98 12.48 14.96 13.60
CA ASP A 98 11.88 15.22 12.30
C ASP A 98 12.69 14.61 11.15
N VAL A 99 13.98 14.32 11.36
CA VAL A 99 14.83 13.66 10.37
C VAL A 99 14.41 12.18 10.23
N ALA A 100 14.13 11.51 11.34
CA ALA A 100 13.59 10.16 11.39
C ALA A 100 12.19 10.09 10.76
N LEU A 101 11.33 11.08 11.01
CA LEU A 101 10.03 11.18 10.34
C LEU A 101 10.18 11.38 8.84
N ARG A 102 11.08 12.28 8.40
CA ARG A 102 11.36 12.51 6.99
C ARG A 102 11.84 11.25 6.29
N LEU A 103 12.77 10.51 6.90
CA LEU A 103 13.25 9.24 6.34
C LEU A 103 12.12 8.21 6.14
N LEU A 104 11.16 8.14 7.08
CA LEU A 104 9.97 7.30 6.91
C LEU A 104 9.11 7.75 5.72
N MET A 105 8.94 9.06 5.53
CA MET A 105 8.17 9.61 4.41
C MET A 105 8.84 9.40 3.06
N ASP A 106 10.16 9.57 2.99
CA ASP A 106 10.93 9.38 1.77
C ASP A 106 10.86 7.91 1.31
N GLU A 107 11.05 6.96 2.22
CA GLU A 107 10.90 5.53 1.94
C GLU A 107 9.47 5.14 1.56
N LEU A 108 8.46 5.73 2.22
CA LEU A 108 7.06 5.51 1.87
C LEU A 108 6.75 6.04 0.46
N ASN A 109 7.27 7.21 0.09
CA ASN A 109 7.08 7.79 -1.24
C ASN A 109 7.78 6.96 -2.33
N ASN A 110 8.98 6.45 -2.07
CA ASN A 110 9.66 5.50 -2.96
C ASN A 110 8.80 4.22 -3.14
N TYR A 111 8.29 3.68 -2.05
CA TYR A 111 7.38 2.53 -2.08
C TYR A 111 6.09 2.81 -2.86
N ARG A 112 5.47 3.98 -2.65
CA ARG A 112 4.32 4.45 -3.44
C ARG A 112 4.65 4.52 -4.93
N GLY A 113 5.83 5.05 -5.27
CA GLY A 113 6.34 5.12 -6.64
C GLY A 113 6.38 3.74 -7.31
N LYS A 114 6.85 2.71 -6.60
CA LYS A 114 6.84 1.32 -7.09
C LYS A 114 5.42 0.78 -7.29
N CYS A 115 4.49 1.06 -6.38
CA CYS A 115 3.08 0.68 -6.56
C CYS A 115 2.45 1.39 -7.77
N SER A 116 2.76 2.67 -7.96
CA SER A 116 2.29 3.44 -9.12
C SER A 116 2.88 2.91 -10.43
N LEU A 117 4.14 2.50 -10.43
CA LEU A 117 4.78 1.91 -11.62
C LEU A 117 4.09 0.61 -12.04
N LEU A 118 3.74 -0.24 -11.08
CA LEU A 118 2.95 -1.44 -11.35
C LEU A 118 1.59 -1.12 -11.99
N PHE A 119 0.91 -0.07 -11.48
CA PHE A 119 -0.34 0.40 -12.05
C PHE A 119 -0.16 0.93 -13.49
N HIS A 120 0.92 1.67 -13.75
CA HIS A 120 1.19 2.20 -15.09
C HIS A 120 1.47 1.09 -16.12
N TYR A 121 2.19 0.03 -15.75
CA TYR A 121 2.42 -1.10 -16.65
C TYR A 121 1.15 -1.90 -16.96
N ASP A 122 0.21 -1.96 -16.02
CA ASP A 122 -1.08 -2.62 -16.22
C ASP A 122 -2.01 -1.77 -17.09
N TRP A 123 -2.06 -0.45 -16.86
CA TRP A 123 -2.87 0.46 -17.65
C TRP A 123 -2.33 0.61 -19.08
N ILE A 124 -1.03 0.88 -19.21
CA ILE A 124 -0.38 1.22 -20.47
C ILE A 124 0.33 -0.03 -21.01
N SER A 125 -0.42 -0.80 -21.77
CA SER A 125 0.13 -1.93 -22.54
C SER A 125 0.99 -1.45 -23.71
N ILE A 126 1.85 -2.34 -24.23
CA ILE A 126 2.56 -2.11 -25.49
C ILE A 126 1.53 -1.75 -26.57
N PRO A 127 1.75 -0.71 -27.39
CA PRO A 127 0.82 -0.32 -28.43
C PRO A 127 0.42 -1.52 -29.29
N LEU A 128 -0.89 -1.74 -29.42
CA LEU A 128 -1.44 -2.91 -30.10
C LEU A 128 -0.88 -3.05 -31.53
N VAL A 129 -0.70 -1.92 -32.23
CA VAL A 129 -0.08 -1.90 -33.57
C VAL A 129 1.30 -2.57 -33.60
N TYR A 130 2.10 -2.38 -32.55
CA TYR A 130 3.43 -2.98 -32.49
C TYR A 130 3.35 -4.50 -32.29
N THR A 131 2.41 -4.97 -31.47
CA THR A 131 2.13 -6.40 -31.33
C THR A 131 1.57 -7.02 -32.62
N GLN A 132 0.75 -6.29 -33.38
CA GLN A 132 0.15 -6.78 -34.62
C GLN A 132 1.14 -6.88 -35.78
N VAL A 133 2.08 -5.94 -35.90
CA VAL A 133 3.09 -5.93 -36.98
C VAL A 133 4.19 -6.96 -36.76
N THR A 134 4.46 -7.34 -35.50
CA THR A 134 5.52 -8.29 -35.16
C THR A 134 5.02 -9.75 -35.10
N LEU A 135 3.71 -9.96 -35.05
CA LEU A 135 3.11 -11.28 -35.21
C LEU A 135 3.10 -11.64 -36.71
N PRO A 136 3.64 -12.81 -37.11
CA PRO A 136 3.52 -13.27 -38.49
C PRO A 136 2.05 -13.34 -38.87
N SER A 137 1.70 -12.83 -40.05
CA SER A 137 0.34 -12.92 -40.61
C SER A 137 -0.06 -14.34 -41.04
N ASP A 138 0.85 -15.32 -40.93
CA ASP A 138 0.68 -16.68 -41.43
C ASP A 138 0.61 -17.69 -40.27
N LEU A 139 -0.58 -17.78 -39.65
CA LEU A 139 -1.13 -18.91 -38.92
C LEU A 139 -2.64 -18.96 -39.15
#